data_AF-A0A7J2SI42-F1
#
_entry.id   AF-A0A7J2SI42-F1
#
_cell.length_a   1.000
_cell.length_b   1.000
_cell.length_c   1.000
_cell.angle_alpha   90.00
_cell.angle_beta   90.00
_cell.angle_gamma   90.00
#
_symmetry.space_group_name_H-M   'P 1'
#
loop_
_entity.id
_entity.type
_entity.pdbx_description
1 polymer ?
#
loop_
_entity_poly.entity_id
_entity_poly.type
_entity_poly.pdbx_seq_one_letter_code
_entity_poly.pdbx_strand_id
1 'polypeptide(L)'
;VDVEYIYTASATDPDGDQLYYKWDWGDSISDWLGPYNPGEIVNVEHIWENKGSYEIRVKAKDIHGKEGPWSDPLPITIRKKSFRLIEKFMEWFPWLEQLLSVSR
;
A
#
# COMPACT_ATOMS: atom_id res chain seq x y z
N VAL A 1 4.51 4.41 6.37
CA VAL A 1 5.65 4.70 5.49
C VAL A 1 6.63 3.57 5.60
N ASP A 2 7.35 3.27 4.52
CA ASP A 2 8.41 2.26 4.46
C ASP A 2 7.95 0.87 4.92
N VAL A 3 6.69 0.56 4.62
CA VAL A 3 6.06 -0.75 4.86
C VAL A 3 5.41 -1.15 3.56
N GLU A 4 5.67 -2.39 3.16
CA GLU A 4 5.07 -3.02 2.00
C GLU A 4 3.65 -3.49 2.32
N TYR A 5 2.74 -3.19 1.40
CA TYR A 5 1.35 -3.62 1.45
C TYR A 5 1.00 -4.31 0.14
N ILE A 6 0.23 -5.40 0.25
CA ILE A 6 -0.28 -6.16 -0.89
C ILE A 6 -1.71 -5.71 -1.17
N TYR A 7 -1.96 -5.33 -2.41
CA TYR A 7 -3.30 -5.03 -2.94
C TYR A 7 -3.70 -6.06 -3.98
N THR A 8 -5.00 -6.26 -4.11
CA THR A 8 -5.54 -7.22 -5.06
C THR A 8 -6.53 -6.58 -6.01
N ALA A 9 -6.53 -7.05 -7.25
CA ALA A 9 -7.52 -6.67 -8.26
C ALA A 9 -7.94 -7.90 -9.07
N SER A 10 -9.15 -7.84 -9.62
CA SER A 10 -9.66 -8.80 -10.58
C SER A 10 -10.66 -8.11 -11.50
N ALA A 11 -10.61 -8.46 -12.77
CA ALA A 11 -11.50 -8.01 -13.82
C ALA A 11 -11.72 -9.16 -14.80
N THR A 12 -12.83 -9.10 -15.52
CA THR A 12 -13.22 -10.06 -16.54
C THR A 12 -13.33 -9.37 -17.88
N ASP A 13 -12.95 -10.05 -18.94
CA ASP A 13 -13.17 -9.61 -20.30
C ASP A 13 -14.31 -10.44 -20.92
N PRO A 14 -15.34 -9.84 -21.53
CA PRO A 14 -16.47 -10.56 -22.13
C PRO A 14 -16.07 -11.50 -23.27
N ASP A 15 -15.00 -11.19 -23.99
CA ASP A 15 -14.49 -11.98 -25.12
C ASP A 15 -13.49 -13.05 -24.64
N GLY A 16 -13.15 -13.03 -23.35
CA GLY A 16 -12.23 -13.99 -22.72
C GLY A 16 -10.76 -13.65 -22.92
N ASP A 17 -10.46 -12.43 -23.36
CA ASP A 17 -9.11 -11.99 -23.64
C ASP A 17 -8.29 -11.77 -22.37
N GLN A 18 -6.99 -12.06 -22.43
CA GLN A 18 -6.10 -11.80 -21.30
C GLN A 18 -6.01 -10.30 -20.99
N LEU A 19 -5.81 -10.01 -19.71
CA LEU A 19 -5.86 -8.65 -19.20
C LEU A 19 -4.51 -8.19 -18.67
N TYR A 20 -4.23 -6.90 -18.88
CA TYR A 20 -3.16 -6.18 -18.21
C TYR A 20 -3.75 -5.16 -17.26
N TYR A 21 -3.10 -4.90 -16.13
CA TYR A 21 -3.53 -3.92 -15.13
C TYR A 21 -2.55 -2.76 -15.03
N LYS A 22 -3.09 -1.55 -14.85
CA LYS A 22 -2.31 -0.36 -14.53
C LYS A 22 -2.83 0.23 -13.24
N TRP A 23 -1.92 0.53 -12.33
CA TRP A 23 -2.20 1.02 -10.99
C TRP A 23 -1.83 2.49 -10.89
N ASP A 24 -2.71 3.25 -10.26
CA ASP A 24 -2.44 4.57 -9.73
C ASP A 24 -2.44 4.45 -8.21
N TRP A 25 -1.27 4.63 -7.60
CA TRP A 25 -1.08 4.51 -6.15
C TRP A 25 -1.33 5.83 -5.41
N GLY A 26 -1.69 6.89 -6.13
CA GLY A 26 -1.84 8.25 -5.63
C GLY A 26 -0.51 9.01 -5.43
N ASP A 27 0.62 8.30 -5.39
CA ASP A 27 1.97 8.88 -5.40
C ASP A 27 2.77 8.56 -6.68
N SER A 28 2.38 7.49 -7.37
CA SER A 28 3.06 6.97 -8.55
C SER A 28 2.08 6.17 -9.41
N ILE A 29 2.44 6.01 -10.69
CA ILE A 29 1.68 5.21 -11.65
C ILE A 29 2.54 4.03 -12.07
N SER A 30 2.00 2.81 -12.02
CA SER A 30 2.72 1.62 -12.47
C SER A 30 2.81 1.54 -14.01
N ASP A 31 3.71 0.70 -14.50
CA ASP A 31 3.59 0.15 -15.85
C ASP A 31 2.40 -0.81 -15.95
N TRP A 32 2.10 -1.24 -17.18
CA TRP A 32 1.11 -2.30 -17.41
C TRP A 32 1.67 -3.65 -16.93
N LEU A 33 1.00 -4.26 -15.96
CA LEU A 33 1.34 -5.57 -15.41
C LEU A 33 0.48 -6.65 -16.06
N GLY A 34 1.07 -7.77 -16.44
CA GLY A 34 0.37 -8.90 -17.07
C GLY A 34 1.16 -9.51 -18.24
N PRO A 35 0.50 -10.32 -19.09
CA PRO A 35 -0.95 -10.61 -19.08
C PRO A 35 -1.38 -11.56 -17.95
N TYR A 36 -2.63 -11.46 -17.55
CA TYR A 36 -3.31 -12.36 -16.59
C TYR A 36 -4.59 -12.94 -17.18
N ASN A 37 -5.07 -14.05 -16.63
CA ASN A 37 -6.32 -14.63 -17.09
C ASN A 37 -7.53 -13.81 -16.59
N PRO A 38 -8.62 -13.72 -17.37
CA PRO A 38 -9.87 -13.10 -16.91
C PRO A 38 -10.36 -13.73 -15.59
N GLY A 39 -10.75 -12.89 -14.64
CA GLY A 39 -11.24 -13.31 -13.33
C GLY A 39 -10.17 -13.80 -12.36
N GLU A 40 -8.90 -13.83 -12.77
CA GLU A 40 -7.78 -14.10 -11.87
C GLU A 40 -7.65 -12.99 -10.81
N ILE A 41 -7.31 -13.37 -9.57
CA ILE A 41 -6.97 -12.42 -8.51
C ILE A 41 -5.48 -12.13 -8.61
N VAL A 42 -5.13 -10.88 -8.95
CA VAL A 42 -3.75 -10.42 -9.09
C VAL A 42 -3.32 -9.71 -7.83
N ASN A 43 -2.17 -10.09 -7.26
CA ASN A 43 -1.55 -9.44 -6.11
C ASN A 43 -0.45 -8.48 -6.57
N VAL A 44 -0.45 -7.24 -6.08
CA VAL A 44 0.59 -6.24 -6.35
C VAL A 44 1.03 -5.57 -5.07
N GLU A 45 2.34 -5.45 -4.89
CA GLU A 45 2.97 -4.83 -3.74
C GLU A 45 3.25 -3.34 -4.01
N HIS A 46 3.07 -2.51 -2.98
CA HIS A 46 3.46 -1.10 -3.03
C HIS A 46 3.95 -0.59 -1.67
N ILE A 47 4.87 0.38 -1.71
CA ILE A 47 5.45 1.05 -0.54
C ILE A 47 5.28 2.56 -0.71
N TRP A 48 4.73 3.22 0.31
CA TRP A 48 4.71 4.68 0.39
C TRP A 48 5.85 5.18 1.27
N GLU A 49 6.73 6.02 0.70
CA GLU A 49 7.83 6.67 1.43
C GLU A 49 7.34 7.80 2.33
N ASN A 50 6.24 8.45 1.95
CA ASN A 50 5.71 9.63 2.63
C ASN A 50 4.40 9.32 3.37
N LYS A 51 4.20 10.01 4.50
CA LYS A 51 2.90 9.96 5.20
C LYS A 51 1.91 10.79 4.40
N GLY A 52 0.66 10.36 4.33
CA GLY A 52 -0.34 11.06 3.54
C GLY A 52 -1.64 10.29 3.40
N SER A 53 -2.60 10.93 2.75
CA SER A 53 -3.81 10.29 2.25
C SER A 53 -3.65 10.08 0.76
N TYR A 54 -4.01 8.89 0.29
CA TYR A 54 -3.85 8.47 -1.11
C TYR A 54 -5.14 7.82 -1.60
N GLU A 55 -5.42 7.93 -2.88
CA GLU A 55 -6.55 7.28 -3.53
C GLU A 55 -6.03 6.29 -4.56
N ILE A 56 -6.10 5.00 -4.24
CA ILE A 56 -5.61 3.95 -5.13
C ILE A 56 -6.68 3.66 -6.19
N ARG A 57 -6.29 3.57 -7.44
CA ARG A 57 -7.16 3.17 -8.56
C ARG A 57 -6.45 2.15 -9.43
N VAL A 58 -7.24 1.30 -10.06
CA VAL A 58 -6.74 0.32 -11.03
C VAL A 58 -7.61 0.33 -12.27
N LYS A 59 -7.01 0.14 -13.44
CA LYS A 59 -7.75 -0.13 -14.68
C LYS A 59 -7.15 -1.32 -15.42
N ALA A 60 -7.95 -1.94 -16.26
CA ALA A 60 -7.53 -3.04 -17.10
C ALA A 60 -7.49 -2.64 -18.59
N LYS A 61 -6.70 -3.36 -19.38
CA LYS A 61 -6.80 -3.39 -20.84
C LYS A 61 -6.67 -4.81 -21.36
N ASP A 62 -7.29 -5.09 -22.49
CA ASP A 62 -7.15 -6.38 -23.17
C ASP A 62 -5.85 -6.46 -24.01
N ILE A 63 -5.61 -7.62 -24.62
CA ILE A 63 -4.49 -7.85 -25.54
C ILE A 63 -4.58 -7.02 -26.84
N HIS A 64 -5.76 -6.50 -27.16
CA HIS A 64 -6.01 -5.62 -28.31
C HIS A 64 -5.76 -4.14 -27.99
N GLY A 65 -5.43 -3.83 -26.73
CA GLY A 65 -5.13 -2.49 -26.25
C GLY A 65 -6.36 -1.66 -25.90
N LYS A 66 -7.56 -2.24 -25.88
CA LYS A 66 -8.78 -1.56 -25.44
C LYS A 66 -8.76 -1.46 -23.92
N GLU A 67 -8.79 -0.23 -23.43
CA GLU A 67 -8.75 0.05 -22.00
C GLU A 67 -10.16 0.20 -21.41
N GLY A 68 -10.36 -0.33 -20.20
CA GLY A 68 -11.50 -0.01 -19.36
C GLY A 68 -11.31 1.30 -18.58
N PRO A 69 -12.38 1.80 -17.92
CA PRO A 69 -12.26 2.94 -17.02
C PRO A 69 -11.40 2.57 -15.80
N TRP A 70 -10.91 3.60 -15.10
CA TRP A 70 -10.39 3.43 -13.74
C TRP A 70 -11.51 2.97 -12.80
N SER A 71 -11.13 2.14 -11.82
CA SER A 71 -12.00 1.79 -10.70
C SER A 71 -12.42 3.02 -9.90
N ASP A 72 -13.43 2.83 -9.05
CA ASP A 72 -13.66 3.76 -7.95
C ASP A 72 -12.39 3.86 -7.09
N PRO A 73 -12.09 5.05 -6.53
CA PRO A 73 -10.92 5.25 -5.70
C PRO A 73 -11.04 4.50 -4.37
N LEU A 74 -9.95 3.85 -3.96
CA LEU A 74 -9.79 3.30 -2.62
C LEU A 74 -8.98 4.29 -1.76
N PRO A 75 -9.63 5.07 -0.87
CA PRO A 75 -8.92 6.02 -0.02
C PRO A 75 -8.19 5.30 1.11
N ILE A 76 -6.91 5.58 1.27
CA ILE A 76 -6.07 5.07 2.35
C ILE A 76 -5.34 6.20 3.08
N THR A 77 -4.83 5.91 4.27
CA THR A 77 -3.98 6.84 5.02
C THR A 77 -2.72 6.15 5.52
N ILE A 78 -1.57 6.60 5.04
CA ILE A 78 -0.26 6.12 5.45
C ILE A 78 0.26 6.99 6.59
N ARG A 79 0.64 6.34 7.70
CA ARG A 79 1.21 6.98 8.89
C ARG A 79 2.63 6.50 9.14
N LYS A 80 3.41 7.27 9.91
CA LYS A 80 4.68 6.78 10.44
C LYS A 80 4.40 5.73 11.51
N LYS A 81 5.17 4.65 11.52
CA LYS A 81 5.23 3.76 12.68
C LYS A 81 5.83 4.57 13.84
N SER A 82 4.98 5.02 14.75
CA SER A 82 5.44 5.58 16.01
C SER A 82 5.85 4.41 16.89
N PHE A 83 7.14 4.21 17.06
CA PHE A 83 7.64 3.31 18.09
C PHE A 83 7.45 4.01 19.44
N ARG A 84 6.40 3.65 20.18
CA ARG A 84 6.24 3.99 21.62
C ARG A 84 7.26 3.22 22.49
N LEU A 85 8.53 3.19 22.09
CA LEU A 85 9.58 2.44 22.78
C LEU A 85 9.93 3.09 24.12
N ILE A 86 9.90 4.42 24.22
CA ILE A 86 10.32 5.13 25.44
C ILE A 86 9.25 5.02 26.54
N GLU A 87 7.96 5.10 26.22
CA GLU A 87 6.87 4.98 27.21
C GLU A 87 6.88 3.60 27.89
N LYS A 88 7.10 2.50 27.14
CA LYS A 88 7.25 1.15 27.72
C LYS A 88 8.59 0.92 28.41
N PHE A 89 9.67 1.52 27.90
CA PHE A 89 11.00 1.42 28.49
C PHE A 89 11.06 2.07 29.88
N MET A 90 10.32 3.16 30.10
CA MET A 90 10.20 3.82 31.41
C MET A 90 9.36 3.00 32.41
N GLU A 91 8.36 2.25 31.95
CA GLU A 91 7.65 1.26 32.79
C GLU A 91 8.55 0.08 33.19
N TRP A 92 9.48 -0.31 32.31
CA TRP A 92 10.37 -1.46 32.50
C TRP A 92 11.58 -1.18 33.39
N PHE A 93 11.98 0.08 33.55
CA PHE A 93 13.14 0.47 34.34
C PHE A 93 12.83 1.59 35.34
N PRO A 94 12.02 1.35 36.39
CA PRO A 94 11.70 2.33 37.43
C PRO A 94 12.93 2.93 38.16
N TRP A 95 14.10 2.28 38.06
CA TRP A 95 15.35 2.67 38.72
C TRP A 95 16.03 3.91 38.14
N LEU A 96 15.65 4.37 36.93
CA LEU A 96 16.26 5.54 36.30
C LEU A 96 15.97 6.85 37.04
N GLU A 97 14.88 6.92 37.81
CA GLU A 97 14.54 8.08 38.69
C GLU A 97 15.50 8.21 39.90
N GLN A 98 16.08 7.09 40.36
CA GLN A 98 17.01 7.11 41.49
C GLN A 98 18.39 7.64 41.10
N LEU A 99 18.81 7.47 39.84
CA LEU A 99 20.13 7.95 39.38
C LEU A 99 20.16 9.46 39.12
N LEU A 100 19.04 10.06 38.74
CA LEU A 100 18.92 11.52 38.55
C LEU A 100 18.75 12.30 39.86
N SER A 101 18.35 11.64 40.95
CA SER A 101 18.18 12.27 42.27
C SER A 101 19.43 12.21 43.15
N VAL A 102 20.41 11.36 42.84
CA VAL A 102 21.67 11.20 43.60
C VAL A 102 22.78 12.15 43.11
N SER A 103 22.58 12.89 42.02
CA SER A 103 23.56 13.86 41.50
C SER A 103 23.37 15.31 41.99
N ARG A 104 22.83 15.52 43.19
CA ARG A 104 22.77 16.83 43.87
C ARG A 104 23.48 16.80 45.21
#